data_AF-A0A3M6Z4X9-F1
#
_entry.id   AF-A0A3M6Z4X9-F1
#
_cell.length_a   1.000
_cell.length_b   1.000
_cell.length_c   1.000
_cell.angle_alpha   90.00
_cell.angle_beta   90.00
_cell.angle_gamma   90.00
#
_symmetry.space_group_name_H-M   'P 1'
#
loop_
_entity.id
_entity.type
_entity.pdbx_description
1 polymer ?
#
loop_
_entity_poly.entity_id
_entity_poly.type
_entity_poly.pdbx_seq_one_letter_code
_entity_poly.pdbx_strand_id
1 'polypeptide(L)'
;MALSQHEHAGGSLPTQLHSIAAAAADNTRIEEDGDMPAPLPMHDSYASPFLLSIHDVETLAQSDGFEILREHLAAHYSYNLCDHHTPAHLENIGRWLMVRDVLHALLVPVVELFDKACSVASQATHASKLEDLEYAFHGQARSAFVWLQCFLSAEKERDWCYTRGCPACVVEHSLDSEFSIRLLYAACLLSDVHYPFTIEGPTLPSFMFFLGSLERALAEDHLWGDDFYELMQPKAAATRNGIEDLIHQCLEIDVMLSQPSSPSTDPSTPATSVPASPVLAPLGGTPMTKVKRSKMARRQMKLQVEEEQWMEEMMKKCDELSLDSGSGVRPKSTQSLDAVLKAEPDVSVKELSAGD
;
A
#
# COMPACT_ATOMS: atom_id res chain seq x y z
N MET A 1 -34.15 48.77 50.39
CA MET A 1 -34.92 47.90 51.29
C MET A 1 -34.60 46.46 50.92
N ALA A 2 -34.33 45.50 51.81
CA ALA A 2 -33.81 45.58 53.18
C ALA A 2 -33.30 44.17 53.60
N LEU A 3 -32.12 44.10 54.23
CA LEU A 3 -31.72 43.23 55.38
C LEU A 3 -32.00 41.69 55.33
N SER A 4 -31.16 40.77 55.83
CA SER A 4 -29.93 40.79 56.65
C SER A 4 -29.12 39.47 56.41
N GLN A 5 -27.78 39.36 56.57
CA GLN A 5 -26.95 39.21 57.81
C GLN A 5 -27.32 37.97 58.67
N HIS A 6 -26.47 37.26 59.44
CA HIS A 6 -25.00 37.15 59.73
C HIS A 6 -24.82 35.85 60.63
N GLU A 7 -23.69 35.28 61.11
CA GLU A 7 -22.22 35.51 61.13
C GLU A 7 -21.47 34.19 61.54
N HIS A 8 -20.32 33.81 60.95
CA HIS A 8 -18.92 33.82 61.48
C HIS A 8 -18.37 32.67 62.39
N ALA A 9 -17.04 32.46 62.27
CA ALA A 9 -16.06 31.76 63.14
C ALA A 9 -16.15 30.22 63.36
N GLY A 10 -15.04 29.47 63.56
CA GLY A 10 -13.60 29.83 63.38
C GLY A 10 -12.59 28.89 64.09
N GLY A 11 -11.37 28.72 63.52
CA GLY A 11 -10.20 28.06 64.13
C GLY A 11 -10.09 26.53 63.94
N SER A 12 -8.91 25.86 64.01
CA SER A 12 -7.51 26.33 64.08
C SER A 12 -6.51 25.22 63.66
N LEU A 13 -5.30 25.60 63.21
CA LEU A 13 -4.11 24.74 63.01
C LEU A 13 -3.40 24.46 64.37
N PRO A 14 -2.64 23.34 64.54
CA PRO A 14 -1.23 23.20 64.09
C PRO A 14 -0.92 21.82 63.46
N THR A 15 0.28 21.39 63.02
CA THR A 15 1.55 21.95 62.48
C THR A 15 2.61 20.81 62.59
N GLN A 16 3.15 20.35 61.45
CA GLN A 16 4.42 19.59 61.24
C GLN A 16 4.82 18.37 62.13
N LEU A 17 5.40 17.34 61.48
CA LEU A 17 6.84 17.03 61.60
C LEU A 17 7.34 16.05 60.51
N HIS A 18 8.67 16.00 60.31
CA HIS A 18 9.36 15.16 59.31
C HIS A 18 9.77 13.79 59.89
N SER A 19 9.95 12.76 59.04
CA SER A 19 11.32 12.27 58.67
C SER A 19 11.39 10.85 58.08
N ILE A 20 12.12 10.76 56.96
CA ILE A 20 13.20 9.78 56.64
C ILE A 20 12.85 8.28 56.54
N ALA A 21 13.28 7.68 55.43
CA ALA A 21 13.24 6.24 55.17
C ALA A 21 14.38 5.48 55.88
N ALA A 22 14.16 4.19 56.17
CA ALA A 22 15.20 3.26 56.59
C ALA A 22 15.37 2.17 55.53
N ALA A 23 16.60 1.99 55.03
CA ALA A 23 16.92 0.90 54.12
C ALA A 23 17.12 -0.41 54.90
N ALA A 24 16.49 -1.48 54.46
CA ALA A 24 16.85 -2.84 54.82
C ALA A 24 17.70 -3.43 53.70
N ALA A 25 18.93 -3.86 54.00
CA ALA A 25 19.73 -4.63 53.08
C ALA A 25 19.35 -6.10 53.21
N ASP A 26 18.98 -6.73 52.09
CA ASP A 26 18.92 -8.20 51.97
C ASP A 26 20.04 -8.66 51.02
N ASN A 27 20.49 -9.90 51.21
CA ASN A 27 21.74 -10.41 50.66
C ASN A 27 21.60 -11.85 50.16
N THR A 28 20.65 -12.07 49.25
CA THR A 28 20.33 -13.35 48.62
C THR A 28 20.92 -13.44 47.22
N ARG A 29 22.06 -14.12 47.12
CA ARG A 29 22.59 -14.62 45.84
C ARG A 29 21.81 -15.86 45.43
N ILE A 30 21.05 -15.77 44.34
CA ILE A 30 20.40 -16.90 43.65
C ILE A 30 20.93 -16.93 42.21
N GLU A 31 20.97 -18.14 41.63
CA GLU A 31 21.48 -18.40 40.29
C GLU A 31 20.29 -18.62 39.35
N GLU A 32 20.10 -17.71 38.40
CA GLU A 32 19.18 -17.82 37.26
C GLU A 32 20.04 -17.45 36.03
N ASP A 33 20.48 -18.40 35.21
CA ASP A 33 19.76 -19.17 34.18
C ASP A 33 19.57 -18.36 32.89
N GLY A 34 19.53 -19.05 31.74
CA GLY A 34 19.84 -18.46 30.43
C GLY A 34 18.74 -17.56 29.88
N ASP A 35 18.86 -16.24 30.10
CA ASP A 35 17.94 -15.23 29.59
C ASP A 35 18.00 -15.11 28.05
N MET A 36 17.19 -15.95 27.39
CA MET A 36 16.79 -15.72 26.00
C MET A 36 16.00 -14.42 25.96
N PRO A 37 16.37 -13.43 25.11
CA PRO A 37 15.73 -12.13 25.11
C PRO A 37 14.23 -12.28 24.93
N ALA A 38 13.47 -11.83 25.92
CA ALA A 38 12.02 -11.80 25.86
C ALA A 38 11.56 -11.07 24.57
N PRO A 39 10.42 -11.47 23.96
CA PRO A 39 9.83 -10.70 22.88
C PRO A 39 9.74 -9.24 23.30
N LEU A 40 10.25 -8.32 22.47
CA LEU A 40 10.16 -6.89 22.75
C LEU A 40 8.70 -6.54 23.05
N PRO A 41 8.42 -5.75 24.11
CA PRO A 41 7.06 -5.40 24.45
C PRO A 41 6.44 -4.67 23.27
N MET A 42 5.41 -5.28 22.67
CA MET A 42 4.56 -4.59 21.71
C MET A 42 4.02 -3.32 22.38
N HIS A 43 3.84 -2.24 21.60
CA HIS A 43 3.51 -0.93 22.16
C HIS A 43 2.19 -0.96 22.95
N ASP A 44 2.27 -1.11 24.27
CA ASP A 44 1.18 -0.81 25.23
C ASP A 44 0.91 0.72 25.32
N SER A 45 1.08 1.43 24.20
CA SER A 45 0.74 2.83 24.02
C SER A 45 -0.72 2.93 23.60
N TYR A 46 -1.60 3.08 24.59
CA TYR A 46 -3.03 3.32 24.35
C TYR A 46 -3.34 4.68 23.68
N ALA A 47 -2.32 5.53 23.49
CA ALA A 47 -2.36 6.81 22.81
C ALA A 47 -2.14 6.66 21.28
N SER A 48 -2.88 7.48 20.51
CA SER A 48 -2.74 7.57 19.05
C SER A 48 -1.33 8.02 18.65
N PRO A 49 -0.60 7.27 17.79
CA PRO A 49 0.76 7.63 17.38
C PRO A 49 0.81 8.93 16.55
N PHE A 50 -0.28 9.28 15.87
CA PHE A 50 -0.39 10.56 15.17
C PHE A 50 -1.01 11.62 16.09
N LEU A 51 -0.26 12.69 16.33
CA LEU A 51 -0.62 13.81 17.20
C LEU A 51 -0.76 15.10 16.38
N LEU A 52 -1.97 15.37 15.90
CA LEU A 52 -2.34 16.59 15.16
C LEU A 52 -2.16 17.85 16.02
N SER A 53 -1.70 18.94 15.39
CA SER A 53 -1.64 20.26 16.01
C SER A 53 -3.03 20.89 16.13
N ILE A 54 -3.21 21.85 17.03
CA ILE A 54 -4.47 22.61 17.15
C ILE A 54 -4.82 23.30 15.82
N HIS A 55 -3.81 23.81 15.10
CA HIS A 55 -4.01 24.46 13.81
C HIS A 55 -4.44 23.48 12.71
N ASP A 56 -3.96 22.23 12.77
CA ASP A 56 -4.37 21.16 11.85
C ASP A 56 -5.85 20.86 12.05
N VAL A 57 -6.28 20.69 13.32
CA VAL A 57 -7.67 20.45 13.70
C VAL A 57 -8.58 21.63 13.32
N GLU A 58 -8.12 22.86 13.51
CA GLU A 58 -8.84 24.07 13.07
C GLU A 58 -8.95 24.14 11.54
N THR A 59 -7.94 23.71 10.79
CA THR A 59 -7.94 23.68 9.33
C THR A 59 -8.92 22.64 8.80
N LEU A 60 -8.95 21.46 9.41
CA LEU A 60 -9.90 20.39 9.10
C LEU A 60 -11.35 20.82 9.38
N ALA A 61 -11.60 21.44 10.54
CA ALA A 61 -12.93 21.94 10.93
C ALA A 61 -13.40 23.17 10.12
N GLN A 62 -12.54 23.74 9.27
CA GLN A 62 -12.88 24.82 8.31
C GLN A 62 -13.13 24.31 6.88
N SER A 63 -12.96 23.02 6.61
CA SER A 63 -13.26 22.43 5.31
C SER A 63 -14.67 21.80 5.29
N ASP A 64 -15.58 22.42 4.54
CA ASP A 64 -16.92 21.86 4.25
C ASP A 64 -16.81 20.42 3.71
N GLY A 65 -15.84 20.17 2.82
CA GLY A 65 -15.62 18.84 2.23
C GLY A 65 -15.16 17.79 3.23
N PHE A 66 -14.35 18.18 4.22
CA PHE A 66 -13.92 17.27 5.28
C PHE A 66 -15.03 17.00 6.30
N GLU A 67 -15.77 18.02 6.76
CA GLU A 67 -16.90 17.77 7.68
C GLU A 67 -18.02 16.95 7.01
N ILE A 68 -18.32 17.16 5.71
CA ILE A 68 -19.23 16.28 4.95
C ILE A 68 -18.72 14.83 4.88
N LEU A 69 -17.42 14.62 4.68
CA LEU A 69 -16.83 13.28 4.76
C LEU A 69 -17.03 12.67 6.16
N ARG A 70 -16.83 13.45 7.23
CA ARG A 70 -16.98 12.96 8.61
C ARG A 70 -18.43 12.64 8.98
N GLU A 71 -19.39 13.44 8.52
CA GLU A 71 -20.82 13.12 8.63
C GLU A 71 -21.17 11.83 7.87
N HIS A 72 -20.66 11.65 6.65
CA HIS A 72 -20.83 10.42 5.88
C HIS A 72 -20.23 9.20 6.59
N LEU A 73 -19.00 9.31 7.09
CA LEU A 73 -18.35 8.25 7.85
C LEU A 73 -19.11 7.92 9.14
N ALA A 74 -19.72 8.91 9.81
CA ALA A 74 -20.53 8.69 11.00
C ALA A 74 -21.90 8.04 10.72
N ALA A 75 -22.44 8.26 9.52
CA ALA A 75 -23.69 7.62 9.08
C ALA A 75 -23.49 6.18 8.58
N HIS A 76 -22.29 5.83 8.07
CA HIS A 76 -22.06 4.58 7.34
C HIS A 76 -21.02 3.62 7.93
N TYR A 77 -20.11 4.07 8.82
CA TYR A 77 -19.07 3.23 9.41
C TYR A 77 -19.29 3.00 10.92
N SER A 78 -18.89 1.81 11.39
CA SER A 78 -18.96 1.44 12.81
C SER A 78 -17.76 2.02 13.58
N TYR A 79 -18.01 2.74 14.67
CA TYR A 79 -16.97 3.29 15.57
C TYR A 79 -16.64 2.39 16.76
N ASN A 80 -17.06 1.12 16.71
CA ASN A 80 -16.73 0.15 17.74
C ASN A 80 -15.23 -0.17 17.73
N LEU A 81 -14.57 0.09 18.85
CA LEU A 81 -13.23 -0.41 19.14
C LEU A 81 -13.28 -1.93 19.31
N CYS A 82 -12.17 -2.62 18.99
CA CYS A 82 -12.02 -4.03 19.36
C CYS A 82 -11.67 -4.18 20.85
N ASP A 83 -11.70 -5.41 21.38
CA ASP A 83 -11.38 -5.68 22.79
C ASP A 83 -9.98 -5.17 23.17
N HIS A 84 -8.98 -5.34 22.29
CA HIS A 84 -7.61 -4.85 22.47
C HIS A 84 -7.55 -3.31 22.60
N HIS A 85 -8.30 -2.60 21.75
CA HIS A 85 -8.33 -1.13 21.74
C HIS A 85 -9.42 -0.50 22.60
N THR A 86 -10.14 -1.27 23.41
CA THR A 86 -11.12 -0.70 24.35
C THR A 86 -10.52 0.39 25.27
N PRO A 87 -9.25 0.30 25.75
CA PRO A 87 -8.63 1.40 26.50
C PRO A 87 -8.43 2.70 25.70
N ALA A 88 -8.35 2.66 24.37
CA ALA A 88 -8.21 3.84 23.52
C ALA A 88 -9.40 4.82 23.63
N HIS A 89 -10.55 4.36 24.15
CA HIS A 89 -11.66 5.23 24.52
C HIS A 89 -11.30 6.21 25.66
N LEU A 90 -10.45 5.78 26.61
CA LEU A 90 -9.99 6.58 27.76
C LEU A 90 -9.02 7.69 27.30
N GLU A 91 -8.29 7.45 26.22
CA GLU A 91 -7.30 8.33 25.57
C GLU A 91 -7.90 9.40 24.64
N ASN A 92 -9.24 9.56 24.70
CA ASN A 92 -10.10 10.33 23.79
C ASN A 92 -10.21 9.72 22.39
N ILE A 93 -11.23 8.86 22.21
CA ILE A 93 -11.68 8.29 20.94
C ILE A 93 -11.84 9.31 19.79
N GLY A 94 -12.12 10.58 20.10
CA GLY A 94 -12.21 11.65 19.09
C GLY A 94 -10.91 11.88 18.32
N ARG A 95 -9.74 11.63 18.93
CA ARG A 95 -8.43 11.69 18.25
C ARG A 95 -8.29 10.58 17.22
N TRP A 96 -8.52 9.34 17.66
CA TRP A 96 -8.46 8.15 16.83
C TRP A 96 -9.43 8.21 15.64
N LEU A 97 -10.66 8.68 15.87
CA LEU A 97 -11.62 8.94 14.79
C LEU A 97 -11.12 10.03 13.83
N MET A 98 -10.63 11.17 14.33
CA MET A 98 -10.13 12.25 13.48
C MET A 98 -8.93 11.84 12.61
N VAL A 99 -7.99 11.04 13.14
CA VAL A 99 -6.89 10.49 12.34
C VAL A 99 -7.42 9.47 11.33
N ARG A 100 -8.36 8.60 11.69
CA ARG A 100 -9.05 7.70 10.76
C ARG A 100 -9.73 8.48 9.63
N ASP A 101 -10.39 9.59 9.95
CA ASP A 101 -11.06 10.47 8.97
C ASP A 101 -10.05 11.06 7.96
N VAL A 102 -8.87 11.50 8.43
CA VAL A 102 -7.76 11.94 7.57
C VAL A 102 -7.22 10.79 6.71
N LEU A 103 -7.00 9.60 7.29
CA LEU A 103 -6.56 8.43 6.53
C LEU A 103 -7.56 8.02 5.44
N HIS A 104 -8.87 8.13 5.70
CA HIS A 104 -9.90 7.87 4.69
C HIS A 104 -9.84 8.88 3.53
N ALA A 105 -9.70 10.17 3.86
CA ALA A 105 -9.56 11.24 2.88
C ALA A 105 -8.31 11.11 2.00
N LEU A 106 -7.25 10.51 2.54
CA LEU A 106 -5.97 10.27 1.86
C LEU A 106 -5.96 9.00 1.01
N LEU A 107 -6.43 7.86 1.57
CA LEU A 107 -6.19 6.54 1.00
C LEU A 107 -7.27 6.10 0.00
N VAL A 108 -8.54 6.40 0.24
CA VAL A 108 -9.64 6.00 -0.65
C VAL A 108 -9.48 6.56 -2.07
N PRO A 109 -9.10 7.84 -2.29
CA PRO A 109 -8.84 8.35 -3.64
C PRO A 109 -7.81 7.56 -4.44
N VAL A 110 -6.83 6.90 -3.77
CA VAL A 110 -5.84 6.06 -4.45
C VAL A 110 -6.43 4.71 -4.87
N VAL A 111 -7.36 4.14 -4.09
CA VAL A 111 -8.06 2.90 -4.47
C VAL A 111 -9.05 3.16 -5.60
N GLU A 112 -9.84 4.23 -5.53
CA GLU A 112 -10.79 4.60 -6.60
C GLU A 112 -10.06 4.96 -7.91
N LEU A 113 -8.88 5.59 -7.81
CA LEU A 113 -7.98 5.77 -8.95
C LEU A 113 -7.49 4.42 -9.52
N PHE A 114 -7.07 3.48 -8.68
CA PHE A 114 -6.61 2.16 -9.14
C PHE A 114 -7.74 1.37 -9.83
N ASP A 115 -8.96 1.40 -9.27
CA ASP A 115 -10.14 0.76 -9.87
C ASP A 115 -10.53 1.42 -11.20
N LYS A 116 -10.47 2.77 -11.30
CA LYS A 116 -10.62 3.50 -12.58
C LYS A 116 -9.51 3.16 -13.58
N ALA A 117 -8.26 3.05 -13.14
CA ALA A 117 -7.14 2.67 -13.98
C ALA A 117 -7.32 1.24 -14.54
N CYS A 118 -7.76 0.29 -13.72
CA CYS A 118 -8.12 -1.06 -14.16
C CYS A 118 -9.26 -1.03 -15.20
N SER A 119 -10.31 -0.24 -14.96
CA SER A 119 -11.44 -0.09 -15.89
C SER A 119 -11.02 0.49 -17.25
N VAL A 120 -10.18 1.54 -17.26
CA VAL A 120 -9.65 2.17 -18.47
C VAL A 120 -8.70 1.23 -19.21
N ALA A 121 -7.79 0.56 -18.49
CA ALA A 121 -6.84 -0.39 -19.05
C ALA A 121 -7.54 -1.60 -19.69
N SER A 122 -8.56 -2.17 -19.03
CA SER A 122 -9.32 -3.30 -19.57
C SER A 122 -10.09 -2.92 -20.84
N GLN A 123 -10.64 -1.72 -20.90
CA GLN A 123 -11.29 -1.20 -22.12
C GLN A 123 -10.28 -1.00 -23.27
N ALA A 124 -9.09 -0.47 -23.00
CA ALA A 124 -8.07 -0.18 -24.01
C ALA A 124 -7.28 -1.40 -24.52
N THR A 125 -7.07 -2.40 -23.66
CA THR A 125 -6.32 -3.64 -23.99
C THR A 125 -7.23 -4.80 -24.39
N HIS A 126 -8.51 -4.75 -24.02
CA HIS A 126 -9.46 -5.87 -24.01
C HIS A 126 -9.01 -7.07 -23.15
N ALA A 127 -8.06 -6.88 -22.23
CA ALA A 127 -7.65 -7.89 -21.28
C ALA A 127 -8.60 -7.96 -20.06
N SER A 128 -8.80 -9.18 -19.56
CA SER A 128 -9.60 -9.49 -18.36
C SER A 128 -8.76 -9.98 -17.18
N LYS A 129 -7.45 -10.11 -17.38
CA LYS A 129 -6.43 -10.49 -16.39
C LYS A 129 -5.80 -9.24 -15.83
N LEU A 130 -5.68 -9.14 -14.51
CA LEU A 130 -5.14 -7.95 -13.83
C LEU A 130 -3.66 -7.72 -14.21
N GLU A 131 -2.89 -8.80 -14.34
CA GLU A 131 -1.50 -8.82 -14.79
C GLU A 131 -1.29 -8.45 -16.26
N ASP A 132 -2.34 -8.43 -17.09
CA ASP A 132 -2.27 -7.95 -18.48
C ASP A 132 -2.70 -6.47 -18.62
N LEU A 133 -3.26 -5.84 -17.57
CA LEU A 133 -3.71 -4.45 -17.63
C LEU A 133 -2.54 -3.45 -17.66
N GLU A 134 -1.37 -3.83 -17.15
CA GLU A 134 -0.17 -2.97 -17.17
C GLU A 134 0.28 -2.57 -18.59
N TYR A 135 -0.13 -3.31 -19.63
CA TYR A 135 0.18 -3.00 -21.03
C TYR A 135 -0.60 -1.80 -21.59
N ALA A 136 -1.57 -1.25 -20.85
CA ALA A 136 -2.20 0.03 -21.16
C ALA A 136 -1.27 1.23 -20.88
N PHE A 137 -0.26 1.07 -20.01
CA PHE A 137 0.52 2.16 -19.44
C PHE A 137 2.01 2.08 -19.80
N HIS A 138 2.71 3.21 -19.69
CA HIS A 138 4.16 3.30 -19.94
C HIS A 138 4.88 4.26 -19.00
N GLY A 139 6.20 4.10 -18.86
CA GLY A 139 7.01 4.93 -17.96
C GLY A 139 6.64 4.72 -16.50
N GLN A 140 6.63 5.78 -15.70
CA GLN A 140 6.36 5.68 -14.26
C GLN A 140 4.90 5.28 -13.97
N ALA A 141 3.94 5.62 -14.84
CA ALA A 141 2.55 5.16 -14.74
C ALA A 141 2.44 3.64 -14.65
N ARG A 142 3.19 2.90 -15.49
CA ARG A 142 3.19 1.43 -15.46
C ARG A 142 3.82 0.91 -14.17
N SER A 143 4.94 1.48 -13.74
CA SER A 143 5.57 1.14 -12.46
C SER A 143 4.64 1.38 -11.27
N ALA A 144 3.89 2.49 -11.27
CA ALA A 144 2.90 2.81 -10.24
C ALA A 144 1.68 1.90 -10.29
N PHE A 145 1.15 1.59 -11.49
CA PHE A 145 0.05 0.65 -11.66
C PHE A 145 0.40 -0.74 -11.12
N VAL A 146 1.58 -1.28 -11.47
CA VAL A 146 2.06 -2.58 -10.97
C VAL A 146 2.32 -2.53 -9.46
N TRP A 147 2.86 -1.43 -8.93
CA TRP A 147 3.08 -1.29 -7.49
C TRP A 147 1.76 -1.21 -6.70
N LEU A 148 0.77 -0.45 -7.19
CA LEU A 148 -0.58 -0.40 -6.62
C LEU A 148 -1.30 -1.75 -6.74
N GLN A 149 -1.15 -2.45 -7.87
CA GLN A 149 -1.66 -3.81 -8.06
C GLN A 149 -1.09 -4.76 -7.02
N CYS A 150 0.23 -4.76 -6.81
CA CYS A 150 0.86 -5.56 -5.76
C CYS A 150 0.32 -5.21 -4.37
N PHE A 151 0.28 -3.93 -4.02
CA PHE A 151 -0.19 -3.47 -2.70
C PHE A 151 -1.66 -3.83 -2.45
N LEU A 152 -2.57 -3.44 -3.35
CA LEU A 152 -4.03 -3.62 -3.21
C LEU A 152 -4.50 -5.05 -3.51
N SER A 153 -3.61 -5.97 -3.93
CA SER A 153 -3.90 -7.40 -4.02
C SER A 153 -4.05 -8.08 -2.65
N ALA A 154 -3.52 -7.49 -1.59
CA ALA A 154 -3.69 -7.96 -0.23
C ALA A 154 -4.98 -7.38 0.37
N GLU A 155 -5.89 -8.25 0.80
CA GLU A 155 -7.20 -7.86 1.35
C GLU A 155 -7.06 -6.94 2.58
N LYS A 156 -6.09 -7.21 3.46
CA LYS A 156 -5.77 -6.34 4.62
C LYS A 156 -5.45 -4.90 4.21
N GLU A 157 -4.61 -4.73 3.19
CA GLU A 157 -4.19 -3.40 2.71
C GLU A 157 -5.34 -2.66 2.02
N ARG A 158 -6.15 -3.36 1.23
CA ARG A 158 -7.33 -2.78 0.56
C ARG A 158 -8.40 -2.35 1.57
N ASP A 159 -8.67 -3.15 2.60
CA ASP A 159 -9.61 -2.79 3.67
C ASP A 159 -9.07 -1.69 4.60
N TRP A 160 -7.74 -1.63 4.81
CA TRP A 160 -7.09 -0.52 5.49
C TRP A 160 -7.27 0.81 4.74
N CYS A 161 -7.09 0.82 3.41
CA CYS A 161 -7.33 2.02 2.62
C CYS A 161 -8.79 2.51 2.67
N TYR A 162 -9.78 1.61 2.80
CA TYR A 162 -11.17 1.98 3.10
C TYR A 162 -11.45 2.25 4.59
N THR A 163 -10.43 2.20 5.45
CA THR A 163 -10.49 2.46 6.91
C THR A 163 -11.52 1.59 7.65
N ARG A 164 -11.64 0.32 7.26
CA ARG A 164 -12.65 -0.60 7.79
C ARG A 164 -12.25 -1.18 9.15
N GLY A 165 -13.25 -1.38 10.01
CA GLY A 165 -13.07 -2.01 11.33
C GLY A 165 -12.81 -1.01 12.46
N CYS A 166 -11.96 -1.40 13.41
CA CYS A 166 -11.62 -0.58 14.57
C CYS A 166 -10.77 0.63 14.16
N PRO A 167 -11.12 1.88 14.55
CA PRO A 167 -10.37 3.07 14.14
C PRO A 167 -8.92 3.05 14.65
N ALA A 168 -8.64 2.48 15.83
CA ALA A 168 -7.27 2.34 16.33
C ALA A 168 -6.41 1.40 15.47
N CYS A 169 -6.90 0.19 15.12
CA CYS A 169 -6.22 -0.72 14.20
C CYS A 169 -5.91 -0.06 12.83
N VAL A 170 -6.83 0.74 12.31
CA VAL A 170 -6.62 1.47 11.03
C VAL A 170 -5.51 2.51 11.18
N VAL A 171 -5.47 3.22 12.30
CA VAL A 171 -4.46 4.24 12.58
C VAL A 171 -3.08 3.60 12.77
N GLU A 172 -2.96 2.55 13.57
CA GLU A 172 -1.70 1.83 13.84
C GLU A 172 -1.12 1.16 12.58
N HIS A 173 -1.96 0.50 11.77
CA HIS A 173 -1.52 -0.17 10.52
C HIS A 173 -0.78 0.78 9.56
N SER A 174 -0.99 2.09 9.68
CA SER A 174 -0.21 3.10 8.96
C SER A 174 1.31 2.96 9.14
N LEU A 175 1.74 2.34 10.22
CA LEU A 175 3.14 2.11 10.59
C LEU A 175 3.56 0.62 10.51
N ASP A 176 2.65 -0.30 10.15
CA ASP A 176 2.94 -1.76 10.05
C ASP A 176 4.02 -2.09 9.00
N SER A 177 4.19 -1.26 7.97
CA SER A 177 5.11 -1.57 6.86
C SER A 177 5.65 -0.36 6.10
N GLU A 178 6.82 -0.52 5.47
CA GLU A 178 7.41 0.48 4.57
C GLU A 178 6.49 0.82 3.40
N PHE A 179 5.62 -0.11 2.98
CA PHE A 179 4.66 0.14 1.90
C PHE A 179 3.48 1.01 2.38
N SER A 180 2.95 0.75 3.58
CA SER A 180 1.88 1.53 4.21
C SER A 180 2.33 2.97 4.46
N ILE A 181 3.51 3.14 5.04
CA ILE A 181 4.15 4.44 5.30
C ILE A 181 4.41 5.19 3.98
N ARG A 182 5.00 4.52 2.98
CA ARG A 182 5.30 5.13 1.69
C ARG A 182 4.03 5.53 0.93
N LEU A 183 2.95 4.73 1.01
CA LEU A 183 1.65 5.08 0.46
C LEU A 183 1.07 6.32 1.15
N LEU A 184 1.07 6.33 2.48
CA LEU A 184 0.55 7.43 3.29
C LEU A 184 1.28 8.75 3.00
N TYR A 185 2.62 8.72 2.94
CA TYR A 185 3.42 9.88 2.55
C TYR A 185 3.10 10.33 1.11
N ALA A 186 3.00 9.40 0.16
CA ALA A 186 2.66 9.71 -1.23
C ALA A 186 1.23 10.29 -1.36
N ALA A 187 0.26 9.81 -0.57
CA ALA A 187 -1.09 10.33 -0.52
C ALA A 187 -1.13 11.77 0.01
N CYS A 188 -0.36 12.09 1.07
CA CYS A 188 -0.20 13.46 1.53
C CYS A 188 0.34 14.37 0.41
N LEU A 189 1.38 13.93 -0.32
CA LEU A 189 1.95 14.66 -1.47
C LEU A 189 0.98 14.81 -2.66
N LEU A 190 -0.02 13.94 -2.79
CA LEU A 190 -1.07 13.99 -3.83
C LEU A 190 -2.21 14.93 -3.42
N SER A 191 -2.51 15.05 -2.12
CA SER A 191 -3.62 15.88 -1.62
C SER A 191 -3.48 17.38 -1.86
N ASP A 192 -2.27 17.85 -2.18
CA ASP A 192 -2.01 19.24 -2.57
C ASP A 192 -2.47 19.53 -4.02
N VAL A 193 -2.68 18.49 -4.83
CA VAL A 193 -2.97 18.57 -6.26
C VAL A 193 -4.48 18.41 -6.53
N HIS A 194 -5.07 19.42 -7.16
CA HIS A 194 -6.48 19.41 -7.54
C HIS A 194 -6.63 18.83 -8.97
N TYR A 195 -7.32 17.71 -9.12
CA TYR A 195 -7.48 17.01 -10.40
C TYR A 195 -8.82 17.34 -11.09
N PRO A 196 -8.95 17.18 -12.42
CA PRO A 196 -10.18 17.54 -13.14
C PRO A 196 -11.45 16.84 -12.66
N PHE A 197 -11.32 15.65 -12.05
CA PHE A 197 -12.43 14.88 -11.50
C PHE A 197 -12.90 15.34 -10.10
N THR A 198 -12.23 16.31 -9.47
CA THR A 198 -12.62 16.87 -8.14
C THR A 198 -13.17 18.30 -8.23
N ILE A 199 -13.58 18.76 -9.42
CA ILE A 199 -13.98 20.17 -9.66
C ILE A 199 -15.43 20.47 -9.22
N GLU A 200 -16.34 19.48 -9.25
CA GLU A 200 -17.75 19.69 -8.88
C GLU A 200 -18.05 19.21 -7.45
N GLY A 201 -17.78 20.06 -6.46
CA GLY A 201 -18.16 19.83 -5.06
C GLY A 201 -17.38 20.67 -4.05
N PRO A 202 -17.68 20.53 -2.75
CA PRO A 202 -16.82 21.04 -1.69
C PRO A 202 -15.53 20.21 -1.63
N THR A 203 -14.37 20.86 -1.75
CA THR A 203 -13.08 20.17 -1.81
C THR A 203 -12.55 19.81 -0.43
N LEU A 204 -11.82 18.70 -0.36
CA LEU A 204 -10.97 18.36 0.78
C LEU A 204 -9.79 19.36 0.88
N PRO A 205 -9.20 19.55 2.08
CA PRO A 205 -8.02 20.38 2.25
C PRO A 205 -6.74 19.63 1.81
N SER A 206 -5.65 20.37 1.61
CA SER A 206 -4.32 19.75 1.50
C SER A 206 -3.93 19.15 2.86
N PHE A 207 -3.63 17.85 2.88
CA PHE A 207 -3.22 17.10 4.07
C PHE A 207 -1.69 17.09 4.27
N MET A 208 -0.96 17.98 3.59
CA MET A 208 0.50 18.12 3.72
C MET A 208 0.97 18.36 5.18
N PHE A 209 0.12 18.94 6.04
CA PHE A 209 0.39 19.07 7.48
C PHE A 209 0.62 17.72 8.18
N PHE A 210 -0.01 16.65 7.68
CA PHE A 210 0.04 15.32 8.29
C PHE A 210 1.44 14.67 8.20
N LEU A 211 2.28 15.10 7.25
CA LEU A 211 3.67 14.66 7.16
C LEU A 211 4.44 14.94 8.45
N GLY A 212 4.26 16.12 9.06
CA GLY A 212 4.85 16.46 10.35
C GLY A 212 4.24 15.73 11.56
N SER A 213 3.21 14.90 11.36
CA SER A 213 2.72 13.93 12.35
C SER A 213 3.29 12.53 12.09
N LEU A 214 3.40 12.13 10.81
CA LEU A 214 4.07 10.88 10.41
C LEU A 214 5.56 10.86 10.79
N GLU A 215 6.27 11.98 10.61
CA GLU A 215 7.67 12.16 11.01
C GLU A 215 7.91 11.86 12.50
N ARG A 216 7.06 12.43 13.37
CA ARG A 216 7.13 12.21 14.82
C ARG A 216 6.74 10.78 15.20
N ALA A 217 5.68 10.25 14.60
CA ALA A 217 5.25 8.87 14.84
C ALA A 217 6.35 7.86 14.51
N LEU A 218 7.11 8.07 13.43
CA LEU A 218 8.25 7.23 13.04
C LEU A 218 9.48 7.44 13.93
N ALA A 219 9.71 8.65 14.44
CA ALA A 219 10.80 8.94 15.37
C ALA A 219 10.52 8.43 16.80
N GLU A 220 9.25 8.20 17.15
CA GLU A 220 8.82 7.57 18.41
C GLU A 220 8.69 6.03 18.28
N ASP A 221 8.69 5.47 17.06
CA ASP A 221 8.62 4.03 16.78
C ASP A 221 10.02 3.41 16.62
N HIS A 222 10.36 2.55 17.59
CA HIS A 222 11.63 1.84 17.67
C HIS A 222 11.87 0.81 16.55
N LEU A 223 10.87 0.49 15.72
CA LEU A 223 11.01 -0.43 14.59
C LEU A 223 11.79 0.18 13.41
N TRP A 224 11.66 1.48 13.17
CA TRP A 224 12.08 2.10 11.90
C TRP A 224 13.48 2.70 11.94
N GLY A 225 13.87 3.34 13.05
CA GLY A 225 15.20 3.92 13.24
C GLY A 225 15.40 5.30 12.58
N ASP A 226 16.37 6.04 13.12
CA ASP A 226 16.54 7.49 12.92
C ASP A 226 16.64 7.96 11.46
N ASP A 227 17.22 7.17 10.55
CA ASP A 227 17.45 7.53 9.14
C ASP A 227 16.34 7.07 8.18
N PHE A 228 15.41 6.24 8.65
CA PHE A 228 14.38 5.63 7.80
C PHE A 228 13.49 6.66 7.10
N TYR A 229 13.06 7.71 7.79
CA TYR A 229 12.17 8.73 7.24
C TYR A 229 12.83 9.47 6.07
N GLU A 230 14.10 9.90 6.22
CA GLU A 230 14.87 10.52 5.13
C GLU A 230 15.08 9.56 3.94
N LEU A 231 15.34 8.27 4.21
CA LEU A 231 15.53 7.24 3.18
C LEU A 231 14.22 6.80 2.48
N MET A 232 13.07 7.01 3.13
CA MET A 232 11.74 6.72 2.60
C MET A 232 11.22 7.86 1.71
N GLN A 233 11.49 9.12 2.05
CA GLN A 233 11.03 10.30 1.30
C GLN A 233 11.25 10.22 -0.23
N PRO A 234 12.43 9.86 -0.77
CA PRO A 234 12.63 9.73 -2.22
C PRO A 234 11.77 8.63 -2.86
N LYS A 235 11.50 7.54 -2.12
CA LYS A 235 10.62 6.45 -2.59
C LYS A 235 9.18 6.94 -2.68
N ALA A 236 8.69 7.64 -1.66
CA ALA A 236 7.32 8.19 -1.66
C ALA A 236 7.12 9.28 -2.72
N ALA A 237 8.10 10.16 -2.92
CA ALA A 237 8.08 11.13 -4.00
C ALA A 237 8.05 10.46 -5.38
N ALA A 238 8.84 9.41 -5.61
CA ALA A 238 8.81 8.62 -6.84
C ALA A 238 7.46 7.90 -7.04
N THR A 239 6.88 7.35 -5.97
CA THR A 239 5.55 6.72 -5.99
C THR A 239 4.47 7.75 -6.37
N ARG A 240 4.45 8.93 -5.73
CA ARG A 240 3.54 10.03 -6.06
C ARG A 240 3.66 10.48 -7.52
N ASN A 241 4.87 10.70 -8.02
CA ASN A 241 5.09 11.09 -9.42
C ASN A 241 4.61 10.03 -10.41
N GLY A 242 4.78 8.74 -10.08
CA GLY A 242 4.26 7.64 -10.89
C GLY A 242 2.72 7.54 -10.86
N ILE A 243 2.09 7.88 -9.74
CA ILE A 243 0.63 7.97 -9.61
C ILE A 243 0.09 9.17 -10.41
N GLU A 244 0.78 10.32 -10.44
CA GLU A 244 0.44 11.45 -11.32
C GLU A 244 0.52 11.07 -12.81
N ASP A 245 1.61 10.43 -13.24
CA ASP A 245 1.75 9.89 -14.61
C ASP A 245 0.63 8.89 -14.95
N LEU A 246 0.18 8.09 -13.97
CA LEU A 246 -0.94 7.15 -14.13
C LEU A 246 -2.28 7.87 -14.28
N ILE A 247 -2.55 8.92 -13.48
CA ILE A 247 -3.74 9.77 -13.63
C ILE A 247 -3.79 10.38 -15.03
N HIS A 248 -2.67 10.94 -15.51
CA HIS A 248 -2.60 11.55 -16.83
C HIS A 248 -2.86 10.53 -17.95
N GLN A 249 -2.20 9.37 -17.93
CA GLN A 249 -2.42 8.33 -18.93
C GLN A 249 -3.84 7.75 -18.87
N CYS A 250 -4.45 7.62 -17.68
CA CYS A 250 -5.86 7.25 -17.57
C CYS A 250 -6.78 8.25 -18.27
N LEU A 251 -6.57 9.56 -18.07
CA LEU A 251 -7.35 10.61 -18.72
C LEU A 251 -7.14 10.64 -20.25
N GLU A 252 -5.91 10.48 -20.73
CA GLU A 252 -5.60 10.41 -22.16
C GLU A 252 -6.31 9.23 -22.85
N ILE A 253 -6.27 8.05 -22.23
CA ILE A 253 -6.92 6.84 -22.76
C ILE A 253 -8.45 6.97 -22.70
N ASP A 254 -9.02 7.49 -21.61
CA ASP A 254 -10.48 7.71 -21.47
C ASP A 254 -11.01 8.68 -22.54
N VAL A 255 -10.23 9.73 -22.88
CA VAL A 255 -10.51 10.65 -23.99
C VAL A 255 -10.39 9.95 -25.35
N MET A 256 -9.40 9.09 -25.56
CA MET A 256 -9.27 8.32 -26.80
C MET A 256 -10.43 7.32 -27.01
N LEU A 257 -10.87 6.66 -25.94
CA LEU A 257 -12.03 5.75 -25.95
C LEU A 257 -13.36 6.50 -26.15
N SER A 258 -13.46 7.72 -25.64
CA SER A 258 -14.68 8.55 -25.75
C SER A 258 -14.87 9.23 -27.11
N GLN A 259 -13.87 9.22 -27.99
CA GLN A 259 -14.00 9.79 -29.33
C GLN A 259 -14.89 8.90 -30.21
N PRO A 260 -16.02 9.42 -30.73
CA PRO A 260 -16.89 8.63 -31.59
C PRO A 260 -16.13 8.24 -32.86
N SER A 261 -16.13 6.95 -33.18
CA SER A 261 -15.51 6.42 -34.40
C SER A 261 -16.13 7.12 -35.61
N SER A 262 -15.39 8.06 -36.20
CA SER A 262 -15.87 8.83 -37.34
C SER A 262 -16.23 7.84 -38.46
N PRO A 263 -17.45 7.90 -39.01
CA PRO A 263 -17.87 6.92 -40.02
C PRO A 263 -16.90 7.00 -41.20
N SER A 264 -16.31 5.87 -41.56
CA SER A 264 -15.41 5.77 -42.69
C SER A 264 -16.18 6.12 -43.97
N THR A 265 -15.94 7.32 -44.50
CA THR A 265 -16.62 7.83 -45.70
C THR A 265 -16.17 7.03 -46.93
N ASP A 266 -16.87 5.92 -47.19
CA ASP A 266 -16.61 5.07 -48.34
C ASP A 266 -16.78 5.86 -49.65
N PRO A 267 -15.74 6.00 -50.49
CA PRO A 267 -15.76 6.94 -51.62
C PRO A 267 -16.40 6.32 -52.87
N SER A 268 -17.74 6.20 -52.88
CA SER A 268 -18.55 5.73 -54.03
C SER A 268 -20.02 6.16 -53.88
N THR A 269 -20.76 6.65 -54.88
CA THR A 269 -20.49 6.86 -56.33
C THR A 269 -21.38 8.04 -56.87
N PRO A 270 -21.39 8.44 -58.17
CA PRO A 270 -21.42 9.86 -58.53
C PRO A 270 -22.68 10.37 -59.27
N ALA A 271 -22.65 11.65 -59.67
CA ALA A 271 -23.52 12.22 -60.70
C ALA A 271 -22.71 12.80 -61.88
N THR A 272 -22.95 12.24 -63.09
CA THR A 272 -22.94 12.84 -64.44
C THR A 272 -22.01 14.05 -64.71
N SER A 273 -21.04 14.02 -65.65
CA SER A 273 -21.19 13.57 -67.06
C SER A 273 -19.94 12.96 -67.75
N VAL A 274 -20.23 12.01 -68.65
CA VAL A 274 -19.51 11.42 -69.83
C VAL A 274 -18.39 12.21 -70.54
N PRO A 275 -17.53 11.56 -71.41
CA PRO A 275 -17.34 10.12 -71.73
C PRO A 275 -15.84 9.67 -71.60
N ALA A 276 -15.32 8.49 -72.02
CA ALA A 276 -15.81 7.45 -72.94
C ALA A 276 -15.20 6.04 -72.74
N SER A 277 -16.03 5.01 -73.02
CA SER A 277 -15.68 3.69 -73.61
C SER A 277 -14.79 2.66 -72.84
N PRO A 278 -14.86 1.35 -73.20
CA PRO A 278 -14.72 0.27 -72.20
C PRO A 278 -13.67 -0.82 -72.52
N VAL A 279 -13.43 -1.75 -71.59
CA VAL A 279 -13.32 -3.21 -71.86
C VAL A 279 -13.43 -4.07 -70.57
N LEU A 280 -14.29 -5.10 -70.66
CA LEU A 280 -14.41 -6.38 -69.93
C LEU A 280 -13.78 -6.62 -68.52
N ALA A 281 -14.68 -6.82 -67.54
CA ALA A 281 -14.81 -7.95 -66.60
C ALA A 281 -13.56 -8.67 -66.00
N PRO A 282 -13.44 -8.75 -64.65
CA PRO A 282 -12.42 -9.57 -63.97
C PRO A 282 -12.68 -11.09 -63.98
N LEU A 283 -11.61 -11.89 -63.97
CA LEU A 283 -11.63 -13.34 -63.70
C LEU A 283 -10.62 -13.71 -62.59
N GLY A 284 -11.13 -14.00 -61.39
CA GLY A 284 -10.45 -14.80 -60.35
C GLY A 284 -9.26 -14.18 -59.60
N GLY A 285 -8.78 -14.90 -58.58
CA GLY A 285 -7.51 -14.66 -57.89
C GLY A 285 -7.60 -13.94 -56.54
N THR A 286 -7.55 -14.70 -55.44
CA THR A 286 -7.32 -14.15 -54.09
C THR A 286 -5.85 -13.76 -53.90
N PRO A 287 -5.52 -12.51 -53.50
CA PRO A 287 -4.14 -12.14 -53.19
C PRO A 287 -3.77 -12.57 -51.76
N MET A 288 -2.94 -13.61 -51.61
CA MET A 288 -2.31 -13.93 -50.32
C MET A 288 -1.29 -12.85 -49.93
N THR A 289 -1.68 -11.92 -49.05
CA THR A 289 -0.78 -10.93 -48.44
C THR A 289 0.15 -11.60 -47.42
N LYS A 290 1.36 -11.94 -47.84
CA LYS A 290 2.39 -12.57 -46.98
C LYS A 290 2.92 -11.57 -45.92
N VAL A 291 2.27 -11.51 -44.76
CA VAL A 291 2.66 -10.67 -43.62
C VAL A 291 4.09 -11.00 -43.17
N LYS A 292 5.00 -10.02 -43.27
CA LYS A 292 6.43 -10.19 -43.03
C LYS A 292 6.76 -9.92 -41.56
N ARG A 293 6.90 -10.99 -40.75
CA ARG A 293 7.23 -10.92 -39.30
C ARG A 293 8.32 -9.88 -38.98
N SER A 294 8.01 -8.99 -38.03
CA SER A 294 8.81 -7.83 -37.63
C SER A 294 10.17 -8.20 -37.02
N LYS A 295 11.07 -7.23 -36.88
CA LYS A 295 12.38 -7.44 -36.23
C LYS A 295 12.24 -7.86 -34.75
N MET A 296 11.22 -7.36 -34.04
CA MET A 296 10.96 -7.73 -32.63
C MET A 296 10.38 -9.13 -32.51
N ALA A 297 9.40 -9.50 -33.34
CA ALA A 297 8.84 -10.86 -33.35
C ALA A 297 9.91 -11.93 -33.67
N ARG A 298 10.91 -11.60 -34.49
CA ARG A 298 12.09 -12.45 -34.74
C ARG A 298 13.04 -12.56 -33.55
N ARG A 299 13.13 -11.53 -32.69
CA ARG A 299 13.92 -11.59 -31.44
C ARG A 299 13.21 -12.40 -30.36
N GLN A 300 11.90 -12.16 -30.16
CA GLN A 300 11.09 -12.93 -29.21
C GLN A 300 11.11 -14.44 -29.53
N MET A 301 10.86 -14.81 -30.79
CA MET A 301 10.93 -16.21 -31.22
C MET A 301 12.35 -16.80 -31.11
N LYS A 302 13.41 -15.99 -31.23
CA LYS A 302 14.78 -16.47 -31.00
C LYS A 302 15.04 -16.74 -29.51
N LEU A 303 14.60 -15.84 -28.63
CA LEU A 303 14.72 -16.00 -27.17
C LEU A 303 13.95 -17.22 -26.67
N GLN A 304 12.72 -17.45 -27.15
CA GLN A 304 11.94 -18.66 -26.82
C GLN A 304 12.67 -19.95 -27.22
N VAL A 305 13.29 -19.99 -28.41
CA VAL A 305 14.07 -21.16 -28.85
C VAL A 305 15.36 -21.33 -28.04
N GLU A 306 15.97 -20.26 -27.54
CA GLU A 306 17.13 -20.32 -26.64
C GLU A 306 16.74 -20.75 -25.21
N GLU A 307 15.53 -20.39 -24.75
CA GLU A 307 14.93 -20.84 -23.49
C GLU A 307 14.53 -22.32 -23.54
N GLU A 308 13.88 -22.76 -24.62
CA GLU A 308 13.56 -24.18 -24.88
C GLU A 308 14.83 -25.05 -24.88
N GLN A 309 15.90 -24.62 -25.57
CA GLN A 309 17.17 -25.34 -25.60
C GLN A 309 17.86 -25.40 -24.23
N TRP A 310 17.79 -24.33 -23.44
CA TRP A 310 18.33 -24.31 -22.09
C TRP A 310 17.54 -25.23 -21.14
N MET A 311 16.22 -25.29 -21.27
CA MET A 311 15.38 -26.25 -20.53
C MET A 311 15.69 -27.70 -20.91
N GLU A 312 15.87 -28.01 -22.19
CA GLU A 312 16.30 -29.35 -22.64
C GLU A 312 17.69 -29.72 -22.10
N GLU A 313 18.66 -28.79 -22.09
CA GLU A 313 19.99 -29.02 -21.53
C GLU A 313 19.95 -29.25 -20.01
N MET A 314 19.14 -28.48 -19.26
CA MET A 314 18.95 -28.69 -17.83
C MET A 314 18.24 -30.01 -17.53
N MET A 315 17.19 -30.37 -18.28
CA MET A 315 16.49 -31.66 -18.12
C MET A 315 17.45 -32.83 -18.36
N LYS A 316 18.20 -32.80 -19.45
CA LYS A 316 19.22 -33.82 -19.77
C LYS A 316 20.30 -33.93 -18.69
N LYS A 317 20.71 -32.81 -18.10
CA LYS A 317 21.69 -32.78 -17.00
C LYS A 317 21.13 -33.39 -15.70
N CYS A 318 19.83 -33.21 -15.42
CA CYS A 318 19.15 -33.89 -14.31
C CYS A 318 19.00 -35.40 -14.55
N ASP A 319 18.75 -35.83 -15.79
CA ASP A 319 18.72 -37.25 -16.16
C ASP A 319 20.11 -37.89 -16.04
N GLU A 320 21.18 -37.20 -16.48
CA GLU A 320 22.57 -37.67 -16.32
C GLU A 320 22.96 -37.84 -14.84
N LEU A 321 22.60 -36.89 -13.97
CA LEU A 321 22.78 -37.00 -12.52
C LEU A 321 21.94 -38.14 -11.89
N SER A 322 20.76 -38.42 -12.46
CA SER A 322 19.89 -39.52 -12.03
C SER A 322 20.42 -40.90 -12.46
N LEU A 323 21.15 -40.97 -13.58
CA LEU A 323 21.78 -42.20 -14.08
C LEU A 323 23.11 -42.51 -13.37
N ASP A 324 23.87 -41.49 -12.95
CA ASP A 324 25.09 -41.68 -12.15
C ASP A 324 24.79 -42.08 -10.68
N SER A 325 23.53 -41.90 -10.24
CA SER A 325 23.00 -42.41 -8.96
C SER A 325 22.77 -43.94 -8.94
N GLY A 326 23.61 -44.69 -9.66
CA GLY A 326 23.51 -46.12 -9.96
C GLY A 326 23.84 -47.10 -8.82
N SER A 327 23.81 -46.69 -7.54
CA SER A 327 23.96 -47.58 -6.37
C SER A 327 22.61 -47.78 -5.66
N GLY A 328 21.78 -48.64 -6.25
CA GLY A 328 20.34 -48.64 -5.96
C GLY A 328 19.90 -49.16 -4.59
N VAL A 329 19.08 -48.36 -3.90
CA VAL A 329 17.97 -48.86 -3.05
C VAL A 329 16.69 -48.17 -3.51
N ARG A 330 15.68 -48.96 -3.88
CA ARG A 330 14.36 -48.45 -4.32
C ARG A 330 13.54 -48.00 -3.11
N PRO A 331 13.19 -46.70 -2.98
CA PRO A 331 12.29 -46.26 -1.91
C PRO A 331 10.89 -46.90 -2.07
N LYS A 332 10.28 -47.27 -0.95
CA LYS A 332 8.87 -47.69 -0.91
C LYS A 332 7.99 -46.47 -0.67
N SER A 333 6.77 -46.49 -1.21
CA SER A 333 5.76 -45.46 -0.91
C SER A 333 5.15 -45.69 0.46
N THR A 334 5.34 -44.70 1.34
CA THR A 334 4.58 -44.42 2.58
C THR A 334 4.55 -42.89 2.67
N GLN A 335 3.42 -42.21 2.44
CA GLN A 335 2.27 -42.06 3.35
C GLN A 335 2.60 -41.36 4.67
N SER A 336 1.73 -40.41 5.02
CA SER A 336 1.67 -39.62 6.26
C SER A 336 2.78 -38.57 6.44
N LEU A 337 2.44 -37.31 6.12
CA LEU A 337 3.06 -36.14 6.73
C LEU A 337 2.46 -35.97 8.13
N ASP A 338 3.06 -36.60 9.14
CA ASP A 338 3.02 -36.07 10.50
C ASP A 338 4.17 -36.64 11.35
N ALA A 339 4.62 -35.86 12.33
CA ALA A 339 5.77 -36.11 13.22
C ALA A 339 7.12 -36.42 12.53
N VAL A 340 8.02 -35.42 12.51
CA VAL A 340 9.22 -35.41 13.38
C VAL A 340 9.62 -33.96 13.63
N LEU A 341 9.53 -33.54 14.89
CA LEU A 341 10.24 -32.37 15.41
C LEU A 341 11.57 -32.83 16.03
N LYS A 342 12.54 -31.92 16.11
CA LYS A 342 13.90 -32.09 16.67
C LYS A 342 14.87 -32.97 15.87
N ALA A 343 15.70 -32.31 15.08
CA ALA A 343 17.14 -32.58 15.01
C ALA A 343 17.86 -31.25 14.79
N GLU A 344 18.67 -30.80 15.74
CA GLU A 344 19.53 -29.62 15.58
C GLU A 344 20.87 -30.03 14.95
N PRO A 345 21.44 -29.26 14.01
CA PRO A 345 22.76 -29.53 13.46
C PRO A 345 23.85 -28.94 14.36
N ASP A 346 24.61 -29.81 15.04
CA ASP A 346 25.86 -29.45 15.72
C ASP A 346 26.94 -29.05 14.69
N VAL A 347 27.46 -27.82 14.77
CA VAL A 347 28.43 -27.26 13.83
C VAL A 347 29.74 -26.93 14.57
N SER A 348 30.64 -27.91 14.61
CA SER A 348 31.98 -27.75 15.18
C SER A 348 32.88 -26.88 14.29
N VAL A 349 33.00 -25.60 14.63
CA VAL A 349 33.97 -24.67 14.02
C VAL A 349 35.33 -24.83 14.70
N LYS A 350 36.40 -25.02 13.91
CA LYS A 350 37.78 -24.97 14.39
C LYS A 350 38.34 -23.57 14.25
N GLU A 351 38.69 -22.95 15.36
CA GLU A 351 39.50 -21.73 15.38
C GLU A 351 40.90 -22.00 14.81
N LEU A 352 41.45 -21.03 14.08
CA LEU A 352 42.86 -20.98 13.70
C LEU A 352 43.51 -19.86 14.51
N SER A 353 44.35 -20.24 15.48
CA SER A 353 45.07 -19.29 16.34
C SER A 353 46.07 -18.45 15.53
N ALA A 354 46.09 -17.15 15.76
CA ALA A 354 47.05 -16.24 15.16
C ALA A 354 48.15 -15.82 16.17
N GLY A 355 49.40 -15.94 15.74
CA GLY A 355 50.62 -15.48 16.40
C GLY A 355 51.83 -15.87 15.53
N ASP A 356 52.93 -15.12 15.50
CA ASP A 356 53.25 -13.87 16.22
C ASP A 356 53.16 -12.61 15.32
#